data_AF-A0A537D167-F1
#
_entry.id   AF-A0A537D167-F1
#
_cell.length_a   1.000
_cell.length_b   1.000
_cell.length_c   1.000
_cell.angle_alpha   90.00
_cell.angle_beta   90.00
_cell.angle_gamma   90.00
#
_symmetry.space_group_name_H-M   'P 1'
#
loop_
_entity.id
_entity.type
_entity.pdbx_description
1 polymer ?
#
loop_
_entity_poly.entity_id
_entity_poly.type
_entity_poly.pdbx_seq_one_letter_code
_entity_poly.pdbx_strand_id
1 'polypeptide(L)'
;MLLNAAALPALPDPQLTACTSPVKALEHVANHHVDLVISDYRMPVMDGVSFLTRVKELQPDTARIILSACADMEGIVRAINEAGIFRFVSKPWSDAELKAIVMQVLAHRELLVENRRLADQVRCQEGVISRQQLELARLEAESPGITRVRWTEDGGVLLED
;
A
#
# COMPACT_ATOMS: atom_id res chain seq x y z
N MET A 1 1.09 -27.72 21.68
CA MET A 1 1.41 -26.33 21.28
C MET A 1 0.21 -25.49 21.69
N LEU A 2 0.40 -24.52 22.58
CA LEU A 2 -0.70 -23.65 23.04
C LEU A 2 -0.48 -22.25 22.46
N LEU A 3 -1.46 -21.76 21.72
CA LEU A 3 -1.49 -20.44 21.12
C LEU A 3 -2.69 -19.69 21.71
N ASN A 4 -2.45 -18.54 22.33
CA ASN A 4 -3.50 -17.61 22.72
C ASN A 4 -3.69 -16.62 21.57
N ALA A 5 -4.82 -16.72 20.86
CA ALA A 5 -5.19 -15.73 19.87
C ALA A 5 -5.82 -14.54 20.59
N ALA A 6 -5.14 -13.39 20.58
CA ALA A 6 -5.85 -12.13 20.74
C ALA A 6 -6.77 -12.01 19.52
N ALA A 7 -8.08 -11.92 19.75
CA ALA A 7 -9.03 -11.69 18.68
C ALA A 7 -8.64 -10.37 18.01
N LEU A 8 -8.16 -10.45 16.77
CA LEU A 8 -8.07 -9.27 15.92
C LEU A 8 -9.50 -8.71 15.79
N PRO A 9 -9.69 -7.39 15.88
CA PRO A 9 -10.99 -6.79 15.62
C PRO A 9 -11.51 -7.30 14.27
N ALA A 10 -12.80 -7.64 14.22
CA ALA A 10 -13.42 -8.04 12.97
C ALA A 10 -13.34 -6.85 12.01
N LEU A 11 -12.45 -6.95 11.01
CA LEU A 11 -12.38 -5.98 9.94
C LEU A 11 -13.73 -5.97 9.20
N PRO A 12 -14.27 -4.79 8.83
CA PRO A 12 -15.45 -4.72 7.99
C PRO A 12 -15.19 -5.41 6.64
N ASP A 13 -16.24 -5.85 5.97
CA ASP A 13 -16.10 -6.46 4.64
C ASP A 13 -15.42 -5.46 3.69
N PRO A 14 -14.35 -5.88 2.99
CA PRO A 14 -13.58 -4.97 2.15
C PRO A 14 -14.40 -4.53 0.94
N GLN A 15 -14.31 -3.24 0.61
CA GLN A 15 -14.82 -2.72 -0.66
C GLN A 15 -13.87 -3.12 -1.79
N LEU A 16 -14.42 -3.63 -2.89
CA LEU A 16 -13.64 -4.13 -4.02
C LEU A 16 -13.78 -3.21 -5.23
N THR A 17 -12.65 -2.70 -5.71
CA THR A 17 -12.55 -2.02 -7.02
C THR A 17 -11.69 -2.87 -7.95
N ALA A 18 -12.26 -3.32 -9.07
CA ALA A 18 -11.55 -4.11 -10.06
C ALA A 18 -11.09 -3.24 -11.25
N CYS A 19 -9.86 -3.47 -11.71
CA CYS A 19 -9.27 -2.81 -12.88
C CYS A 19 -8.73 -3.86 -13.85
N THR A 20 -8.91 -3.64 -15.16
CA THR A 20 -8.40 -4.54 -16.21
C THR A 20 -7.13 -4.00 -16.89
N SER A 21 -6.66 -2.81 -16.49
CA SER A 21 -5.46 -2.17 -16.99
C SER A 21 -4.61 -1.67 -15.82
N PRO A 22 -3.30 -1.95 -15.79
CA PRO A 22 -2.42 -1.44 -14.75
C PRO A 22 -2.33 0.09 -14.76
N VAL A 23 -2.51 0.74 -15.93
CA VAL A 23 -2.50 2.21 -16.04
C VAL A 23 -3.71 2.82 -15.31
N LYS A 24 -4.91 2.30 -15.57
CA LYS A 24 -6.13 2.75 -14.88
C LYS A 24 -6.08 2.47 -13.38
N ALA A 25 -5.47 1.36 -12.98
CA ALA A 25 -5.27 1.04 -11.58
C ALA A 25 -4.32 2.04 -10.90
N LEU A 26 -3.24 2.46 -11.56
CA LEU A 26 -2.35 3.50 -11.05
C LEU A 26 -3.05 4.86 -10.94
N GLU A 27 -3.85 5.24 -11.93
CA GLU A 27 -4.69 6.47 -11.86
C GLU A 27 -5.66 6.40 -10.69
N HIS A 28 -6.28 5.25 -10.43
CA HIS A 28 -7.17 5.08 -9.29
C HIS A 28 -6.43 5.23 -7.96
N VAL A 29 -5.28 4.55 -7.81
CA VAL A 29 -4.41 4.63 -6.62
C VAL A 29 -3.85 6.03 -6.42
N ALA A 30 -3.60 6.81 -7.47
CA ALA A 30 -3.14 8.19 -7.31
C ALA A 30 -4.21 9.09 -6.67
N ASN A 31 -5.49 8.81 -6.92
CA ASN A 31 -6.61 9.66 -6.52
C ASN A 31 -7.40 9.14 -5.30
N HIS A 32 -7.20 7.90 -4.90
CA HIS A 32 -7.98 7.26 -3.83
C HIS A 32 -7.06 6.46 -2.92
N HIS A 33 -7.25 6.58 -1.60
CA HIS A 33 -6.54 5.74 -0.64
C HIS A 33 -6.96 4.27 -0.80
N VAL A 34 -5.97 3.36 -0.84
CA VAL A 34 -6.22 1.91 -0.97
C VAL A 34 -5.42 1.15 0.07
N ASP A 35 -6.08 0.31 0.87
CA ASP A 35 -5.41 -0.46 1.93
C ASP A 35 -4.60 -1.64 1.38
N LEU A 36 -5.07 -2.24 0.28
CA LEU A 36 -4.48 -3.43 -0.34
C LEU A 36 -4.66 -3.40 -1.86
N VAL A 37 -3.58 -3.68 -2.59
CA VAL A 37 -3.60 -3.94 -4.02
C VAL A 37 -3.18 -5.39 -4.30
N ILE A 38 -3.97 -6.08 -5.12
CA ILE A 38 -3.69 -7.43 -5.60
C ILE A 38 -3.53 -7.38 -7.11
N SER A 39 -2.41 -7.89 -7.64
CA SER A 39 -2.12 -7.86 -9.06
C SER A 39 -1.68 -9.22 -9.59
N ASP A 40 -2.02 -9.52 -10.84
CA ASP A 40 -1.34 -10.60 -11.57
C ASP A 40 0.13 -10.24 -11.80
N TYR A 41 1.00 -11.25 -11.85
CA TYR A 41 2.39 -11.09 -12.24
C TYR A 41 2.51 -10.77 -13.74
N ARG A 42 1.75 -11.47 -14.59
CA ARG A 42 1.77 -11.23 -16.04
C ARG A 42 0.56 -10.40 -16.45
N MET A 43 0.81 -9.18 -16.91
CA MET A 43 -0.20 -8.31 -17.49
C MET A 43 0.32 -7.66 -18.78
N PRO A 44 -0.56 -7.24 -19.70
CA PRO A 44 -0.17 -6.38 -20.81
C PRO A 44 0.42 -5.06 -20.29
N VAL A 45 1.27 -4.42 -21.12
CA VAL A 45 1.89 -3.10 -20.87
C VAL A 45 2.99 -3.10 -19.80
N MET A 46 2.74 -3.65 -18.61
CA MET A 46 3.74 -3.78 -17.54
C MET A 46 3.48 -5.02 -16.68
N ASP A 47 4.54 -5.59 -16.10
CA ASP A 47 4.39 -6.72 -15.17
C ASP A 47 3.89 -6.27 -13.78
N GLY A 48 3.43 -7.24 -12.99
CA GLY A 48 2.88 -7.00 -11.66
C GLY A 48 3.90 -6.42 -10.68
N VAL A 49 5.18 -6.74 -10.83
CA VAL A 49 6.23 -6.16 -9.96
C VAL A 49 6.38 -4.68 -10.25
N SER A 50 6.55 -4.30 -11.52
CA SER A 50 6.69 -2.92 -11.96
C SER A 50 5.49 -2.08 -11.56
N PHE A 51 4.28 -2.64 -11.73
CA PHE A 51 3.05 -2.01 -11.28
C PHE A 51 3.03 -1.79 -9.75
N LEU A 52 3.31 -2.82 -8.96
CA LEU A 52 3.27 -2.74 -7.49
C LEU A 52 4.39 -1.86 -6.92
N THR A 53 5.55 -1.75 -7.60
CA THR A 53 6.60 -0.78 -7.26
C THR A 53 6.08 0.65 -7.40
N ARG A 54 5.38 0.98 -8.50
CA ARG A 54 4.77 2.30 -8.67
C ARG A 54 3.66 2.57 -7.66
N VAL A 55 2.87 1.55 -7.30
CA VAL A 55 1.89 1.65 -6.21
C VAL A 55 2.59 2.03 -4.89
N LYS A 56 3.76 1.43 -4.59
CA LYS A 56 4.55 1.76 -3.40
C LYS A 56 5.06 3.20 -3.40
N GLU A 57 5.43 3.74 -4.55
CA GLU A 57 5.86 5.14 -4.67
C GLU A 57 4.71 6.11 -4.41
N LEU A 58 3.49 5.78 -4.87
CA LEU A 58 2.29 6.59 -4.67
C LEU A 58 1.73 6.47 -3.25
N GLN A 59 1.64 5.24 -2.73
CA GLN A 59 1.10 4.92 -1.41
C GLN A 59 1.97 3.87 -0.72
N PRO A 60 2.98 4.29 0.06
CA PRO A 60 3.92 3.38 0.72
C PRO A 60 3.25 2.36 1.66
N ASP A 61 2.14 2.77 2.29
CA ASP A 61 1.40 2.01 3.31
C ASP A 61 0.32 1.08 2.76
N THR A 62 0.10 1.12 1.45
CA THR A 62 -0.76 0.15 0.76
C THR A 62 -0.08 -1.21 0.81
N ALA A 63 -0.78 -2.21 1.34
CA ALA A 63 -0.32 -3.58 1.25
C ALA A 63 -0.38 -4.07 -0.20
N ARG A 64 0.53 -4.97 -0.58
CA ARG A 64 0.69 -5.40 -1.98
C ARG A 64 0.80 -6.92 -2.04
N ILE A 65 -0.06 -7.56 -2.83
CA ILE A 65 -0.06 -9.00 -3.10
C ILE A 65 0.13 -9.24 -4.59
N ILE A 66 0.97 -10.20 -4.93
CA ILE A 66 1.15 -10.65 -6.31
C ILE A 66 0.61 -12.07 -6.51
N LEU A 67 -0.14 -12.27 -7.58
CA LEU A 67 -0.70 -13.56 -8.00
C LEU A 67 0.14 -14.09 -9.17
N SER A 68 0.57 -15.35 -9.15
CA SER A 68 1.36 -15.91 -10.26
C SER A 68 1.12 -17.39 -10.48
N ALA A 69 1.21 -17.83 -11.73
CA ALA A 69 1.21 -19.25 -12.12
C ALA A 69 2.63 -19.79 -12.38
N CYS A 70 3.69 -19.00 -12.16
CA CYS A 70 5.04 -19.33 -12.61
C CYS A 70 5.79 -20.26 -11.64
N ALA A 71 6.57 -21.19 -12.19
CA ALA A 71 7.38 -22.16 -11.45
C ALA A 71 8.78 -21.64 -11.06
N ASP A 72 9.23 -20.51 -11.63
CA ASP A 72 10.54 -19.94 -11.36
C ASP A 72 10.49 -18.97 -10.17
N MET A 73 10.66 -19.53 -8.97
CA MET A 73 10.52 -18.80 -7.71
C MET A 73 11.70 -17.89 -7.40
N GLU A 74 12.92 -18.20 -7.85
CA GLU A 74 14.12 -17.49 -7.39
C GLU A 74 14.21 -16.07 -7.94
N GLY A 75 13.93 -15.88 -9.24
CA GLY A 75 13.90 -14.55 -9.85
C GLY A 75 12.78 -13.66 -9.31
N ILE A 76 11.62 -14.28 -9.04
CA ILE A 76 10.43 -13.59 -8.53
C ILE A 76 10.65 -13.09 -7.10
N VAL A 77 11.28 -13.90 -6.23
CA VAL A 77 11.52 -13.52 -4.83
C VAL A 77 12.39 -12.27 -4.71
N ARG A 78 13.42 -12.13 -5.54
CA ARG A 78 14.28 -10.93 -5.52
C ARG A 78 13.49 -9.67 -5.88
N ALA A 79 12.73 -9.74 -6.96
CA ALA A 79 11.88 -8.65 -7.43
C ALA A 79 10.80 -8.26 -6.40
N ILE A 80 10.23 -9.25 -5.70
CA ILE A 80 9.27 -9.05 -4.61
C ILE A 80 9.87 -8.27 -3.45
N ASN A 81 11.09 -8.63 -3.04
CA ASN A 81 11.76 -7.97 -1.92
C ASN A 81 12.07 -6.51 -2.23
N GLU A 82 12.55 -6.21 -3.45
CA GLU A 82 12.83 -4.85 -3.90
C GLU A 82 11.54 -3.99 -3.96
N ALA A 83 10.47 -4.56 -4.51
CA ALA A 83 9.16 -3.92 -4.60
C ALA A 83 8.43 -3.80 -3.24
N GLY A 84 8.94 -4.41 -2.17
CA GLY A 84 8.26 -4.46 -0.87
C GLY A 84 6.87 -5.08 -0.98
N ILE A 85 6.75 -6.16 -1.75
CA ILE A 85 5.52 -6.94 -1.91
C ILE A 85 5.34 -7.82 -0.67
N PHE A 86 4.15 -7.74 -0.07
CA PHE A 86 3.86 -8.36 1.22
C PHE A 86 3.72 -9.89 1.11
N ARG A 87 3.04 -10.34 0.05
CA ARG A 87 2.75 -11.76 -0.15
C ARG A 87 2.69 -12.14 -1.62
N PHE A 88 3.17 -13.34 -1.88
CA PHE A 88 2.97 -14.06 -3.13
C PHE A 88 1.89 -15.14 -2.95
N VAL A 89 0.99 -15.25 -3.93
CA VAL A 89 -0.03 -16.29 -3.99
C VAL A 89 0.07 -17.03 -5.32
N SER A 90 0.25 -18.35 -5.25
CA SER A 90 0.31 -19.21 -6.43
C SER A 90 -1.09 -19.47 -7.00
N LYS A 91 -1.19 -19.49 -8.32
CA LYS A 91 -2.35 -19.96 -9.07
C LYS A 91 -2.24 -21.47 -9.33
N PRO A 92 -3.33 -22.25 -9.22
CA PRO A 92 -4.66 -21.85 -8.73
C PRO A 92 -4.71 -21.72 -7.20
N TRP A 93 -5.59 -20.86 -6.68
CA TRP A 93 -5.90 -20.74 -5.25
C TRP A 93 -7.32 -21.23 -4.96
N SER A 94 -7.62 -21.46 -3.68
CA SER A 94 -9.02 -21.58 -3.22
C SER A 94 -9.55 -20.25 -2.70
N ASP A 95 -10.84 -19.99 -2.84
CA ASP A 95 -11.46 -18.74 -2.35
C ASP A 95 -11.27 -18.56 -0.83
N ALA A 96 -11.34 -19.66 -0.07
CA ALA A 96 -11.11 -19.66 1.36
C ALA A 96 -9.67 -19.27 1.71
N GLU A 97 -8.69 -19.79 0.98
CA GLU A 97 -7.28 -19.45 1.14
C GLU A 97 -7.02 -17.98 0.80
N LEU A 98 -7.48 -17.51 -0.36
CA LEU A 98 -7.25 -16.11 -0.76
C LEU A 98 -7.92 -15.15 0.22
N LYS A 99 -9.15 -15.44 0.68
CA LYS A 99 -9.83 -14.63 1.69
C LYS A 99 -9.06 -14.59 3.00
N ALA A 100 -8.54 -15.73 3.48
CA ALA A 100 -7.74 -15.78 4.70
C ALA A 100 -6.45 -14.95 4.56
N ILE A 101 -5.78 -15.04 3.42
CA ILE A 101 -4.59 -14.24 3.12
C ILE A 101 -4.93 -12.75 3.14
N VAL A 102 -5.97 -12.33 2.42
CA VAL A 102 -6.39 -10.92 2.38
C VAL A 102 -6.67 -10.37 3.78
N MET A 103 -7.42 -11.09 4.61
CA MET A 103 -7.72 -10.66 5.97
C MET A 103 -6.46 -10.55 6.83
N GLN A 104 -5.54 -11.52 6.70
CA GLN A 104 -4.27 -11.49 7.42
C GLN A 104 -3.41 -10.29 6.99
N VAL A 105 -3.35 -9.99 5.70
CA VAL A 105 -2.57 -8.87 5.17
C VAL A 105 -3.16 -7.54 5.63
N LEU A 106 -4.47 -7.36 5.57
CA LEU A 106 -5.15 -6.14 6.02
C LEU A 106 -4.93 -5.90 7.53
N ALA A 107 -5.12 -6.93 8.35
CA ALA A 107 -4.88 -6.82 9.80
C ALA A 107 -3.42 -6.48 10.13
N HIS A 108 -2.47 -7.05 9.39
CA HIS A 108 -1.06 -6.73 9.58
C HIS A 108 -0.74 -5.30 9.15
N ARG A 109 -1.29 -4.83 8.03
CA ARG A 109 -1.14 -3.45 7.57
C ARG A 109 -1.69 -2.46 8.60
N GLU A 110 -2.87 -2.73 9.15
CA GLU A 110 -3.48 -1.90 10.18
C GLU A 110 -2.56 -1.77 11.41
N LEU A 111 -1.99 -2.89 11.86
CA LEU A 111 -1.03 -2.89 12.97
C LEU A 111 0.23 -2.08 12.65
N LEU A 112 0.78 -2.17 11.43
CA LEU A 112 1.95 -1.39 11.04
C LEU A 112 1.67 0.11 10.98
N VAL A 113 0.52 0.50 10.42
CA VAL A 113 0.10 1.91 10.33
C VAL A 113 -0.14 2.48 11.73
N GLU A 114 -0.82 1.73 12.59
CA GLU A 114 -1.06 2.15 13.97
C GLU A 114 0.24 2.24 14.78
N ASN A 115 1.16 1.28 14.63
CA ASN A 115 2.47 1.32 15.28
C ASN A 115 3.25 2.58 14.87
N ARG A 116 3.26 2.90 13.57
CA ARG A 116 3.89 4.14 13.07
C ARG A 116 3.23 5.37 13.68
N ARG A 117 1.89 5.42 13.67
CA ARG A 117 1.13 6.53 14.25
C ARG A 117 1.48 6.75 15.72
N LEU A 118 1.56 5.69 16.51
CA LEU A 118 1.94 5.74 17.92
C LEU A 118 3.41 6.17 18.10
N ALA A 119 4.33 5.63 17.29
CA ALA A 119 5.74 6.02 17.33
C ALA A 119 5.92 7.51 17.02
N ASP A 120 5.19 8.04 16.04
CA ASP A 120 5.23 9.45 15.70
C ASP A 120 4.64 10.33 16.82
N GLN A 121 3.58 9.86 17.51
CA GLN A 121 3.06 10.54 18.71
C GLN A 121 4.11 10.64 19.83
N VAL A 122 4.84 9.56 20.10
CA VAL A 122 5.93 9.56 21.10
C VAL A 122 7.02 10.55 20.69
N ARG A 123 7.46 10.53 19.44
CA ARG A 123 8.46 11.47 18.91
C ARG A 123 8.02 12.93 19.03
N CYS A 124 6.73 13.21 18.87
CA CYS A 124 6.18 14.54 19.11
C CYS A 124 6.22 14.94 20.59
N GLN A 125 5.90 14.02 21.50
CA GLN A 125 5.96 14.30 22.95
C GLN A 125 7.38 14.54 23.44
N GLU A 126 8.35 13.81 22.88
CA GLU A 126 9.77 13.97 23.19
C GLU A 126 10.41 15.20 22.49
N GLY A 127 9.65 15.94 21.69
CA GLY A 127 10.14 17.13 20.98
C GLY A 127 11.06 16.82 19.78
N VAL A 128 11.11 15.57 19.33
CA VAL A 128 11.93 15.11 18.19
C VAL A 128 11.31 15.51 16.85
N ILE A 129 9.98 15.60 16.78
CA ILE A 129 9.20 16.03 15.60
C ILE A 129 8.16 17.08 16.03
N SER A 130 8.06 18.20 15.33
CA SER A 130 7.08 19.24 15.69
C SER A 130 5.65 18.83 15.30
N ARG A 131 4.65 19.34 16.03
CA ARG A 131 3.23 19.08 15.71
C ARG A 131 2.85 19.50 14.28
N GLN A 132 3.49 20.55 13.77
CA GLN A 132 3.31 21.02 12.38
C GLN A 132 3.85 20.02 11.36
N GLN A 133 5.01 19.41 11.63
CA GLN A 133 5.58 18.38 10.76
C GLN A 133 4.71 17.12 10.71
N LEU A 134 4.11 16.73 11.84
CA LEU A 134 3.18 15.60 11.89
C LEU A 134 1.91 15.86 11.07
N GLU A 135 1.34 17.06 11.20
CA GLU A 135 0.12 17.44 10.47
C GLU A 135 0.36 17.47 8.96
N LEU A 136 1.50 18.01 8.52
CA LEU A 136 1.89 17.99 7.10
C LEU A 136 2.06 16.56 6.57
N ALA A 137 2.74 15.69 7.33
CA ALA A 137 2.91 14.30 6.94
C ALA A 137 1.57 13.54 6.86
N ARG A 138 0.64 13.84 7.78
CA ARG A 138 -0.71 13.27 7.79
C ARG A 138 -1.52 13.70 6.56
N LEU A 139 -1.53 14.99 6.25
CA LEU A 139 -2.25 15.52 5.08
C LEU A 139 -1.72 14.93 3.79
N GLU A 140 -0.39 14.78 3.67
CA GLU A 140 0.24 14.14 2.52
C GLU A 140 -0.12 12.64 2.41
N ALA A 141 -0.31 11.94 3.53
CA ALA A 141 -0.73 10.54 3.53
C ALA A 141 -2.23 10.36 3.19
N GLU A 142 -3.09 11.26 3.68
CA GLU A 142 -4.52 11.28 3.37
C GLU A 142 -4.79 11.76 1.94
N SER A 143 -3.93 12.60 1.38
CA SER A 143 -4.02 13.12 0.02
C SER A 143 -2.63 13.42 -0.56
N PRO A 144 -2.01 12.45 -1.25
CA PRO A 144 -0.68 12.60 -1.83
C PRO A 144 -0.59 13.81 -2.77
N GLY A 145 0.45 14.63 -2.60
CA GLY A 145 0.74 15.79 -3.45
C GLY A 145 0.24 17.15 -2.94
N ILE A 146 -0.65 17.21 -1.94
CA ILE A 146 -1.22 18.48 -1.46
C ILE A 146 -0.20 19.38 -0.74
N THR A 147 0.88 18.81 -0.16
CA THR A 147 1.89 19.61 0.54
C THR A 147 2.97 20.21 -0.39
N ARG A 148 3.02 19.81 -1.67
CA ARG A 148 3.98 20.36 -2.65
C ARG A 148 3.36 21.49 -3.46
N VAL A 149 3.40 22.70 -2.92
CA VAL A 149 3.04 23.90 -3.67
C VAL A 149 4.28 24.40 -4.43
N ARG A 150 4.26 24.35 -5.76
CA ARG A 150 5.26 25.05 -6.59
C ARG A 150 4.82 26.50 -6.77
N TRP A 151 5.64 27.41 -6.27
CA TRP A 151 5.42 28.85 -6.37
C TRP A 151 6.09 29.41 -7.62
N THR A 152 5.43 30.33 -8.32
CA THR A 152 6.08 31.18 -9.34
C THR A 152 6.87 32.31 -8.66
N GLU A 153 7.80 32.94 -9.38
CA GLU A 153 8.54 34.12 -8.87
C GLU A 153 7.60 35.25 -8.41
N ASP A 154 6.39 35.31 -8.98
CA ASP A 154 5.35 36.28 -8.64
C ASP A 154 4.42 35.86 -7.46
N GLY A 155 4.70 34.75 -6.78
CA GLY A 155 3.89 34.26 -5.65
C GLY A 155 2.57 33.56 -6.03
N GLY A 156 2.39 33.19 -7.29
CA GLY A 156 1.27 32.36 -7.77
C GLY A 156 1.51 30.86 -7.54
N VAL A 157 0.43 30.08 -7.46
CA VAL A 157 0.49 28.61 -7.36
C VAL A 157 0.44 28.00 -8.76
N LEU A 158 1.44 27.20 -9.12
CA LEU A 158 1.42 26.39 -10.34
C LEU A 158 0.51 25.16 -10.11
N LEU A 159 -0.61 25.11 -10.82
CA LEU A 159 -1.44 23.91 -10.94
C LEU A 159 -0.98 23.16 -12.19
N GLU A 160 -0.72 21.85 -12.08
CA GLU A 160 -0.48 21.01 -13.28
C GLU A 160 -1.83 20.79 -13.99
N ASP A 161 -1.85 21.00 -15.32
CA ASP A 161 -3.03 20.94 -16.20
C ASP A 161 -3.65 19.54 -16.31
#